data_AF-A0A1F8QZ00-F1
#
_entry.id   AF-A0A1F8QZ00-F1
#
_cell.length_a   1.000
_cell.length_b   1.000
_cell.length_c   1.000
_cell.angle_alpha   90.00
_cell.angle_beta   90.00
_cell.angle_gamma   90.00
#
_symmetry.space_group_name_H-M   'P 1'
#
loop_
_entity.id
_entity.type
_entity.pdbx_description
1 polymer ?
#
loop_
_entity_poly.entity_id
_entity_poly.type
_entity_poly.pdbx_seq_one_letter_code
_entity_poly.pdbx_strand_id
1 'polypeptide(L)'
;MIADHLTSTDVDLFVEKDMDEPTRAALDAHLAACPMCRGRVARDKRVESTLREMPRTSAPRDLSARITAAVELRVSAERARRERLPFIVVATIFSVLLSVWFGLEMLVAFQENGALDFFALVANQPEVFSAYSTDAVFALIESLPLAEIVLTVFAMLTVLVLAQQWVDAALPNRSFYRNGR
;
A
#
# COMPACT_ATOMS: atom_id res chain seq x y z
N MET A 1 19.28 -34.92 32.73
CA MET A 1 18.91 -33.69 32.01
C MET A 1 19.68 -33.68 30.71
N ILE A 2 18.99 -33.84 29.59
CA ILE A 2 19.59 -33.68 28.26
C ILE A 2 19.81 -32.17 28.13
N ALA A 3 21.06 -31.73 28.14
CA ALA A 3 21.37 -30.33 27.88
C ALA A 3 21.00 -30.06 26.42
N ASP A 4 20.05 -29.15 26.18
CA ASP A 4 19.68 -28.75 24.83
C ASP A 4 20.92 -28.27 24.08
N HIS A 5 21.19 -28.89 22.93
CA HIS A 5 22.31 -28.54 22.07
C HIS A 5 22.00 -27.26 21.29
N LEU A 6 23.05 -26.55 20.86
CA LEU A 6 22.90 -25.36 20.02
C LEU A 6 22.18 -25.70 18.71
N THR A 7 21.25 -24.83 18.31
CA THR A 7 20.60 -24.92 17.01
C THR A 7 21.59 -24.62 15.88
N SER A 8 21.26 -24.95 14.63
CA SER A 8 22.11 -24.54 13.49
C SER A 8 22.27 -23.02 13.44
N THR A 9 21.18 -22.30 13.64
CA THR A 9 21.15 -20.83 13.59
C THR A 9 22.08 -20.21 14.63
N ASP A 10 22.09 -20.73 15.86
CA ASP A 10 22.98 -20.23 16.92
C ASP A 10 24.46 -20.43 16.57
N VAL A 11 24.78 -21.56 15.93
CA VAL A 11 26.15 -21.84 15.48
C VAL A 11 26.55 -20.91 14.34
N ASP A 12 25.67 -20.70 13.35
CA ASP A 12 25.93 -19.82 12.21
C ASP A 12 26.17 -18.37 12.68
N LEU A 13 25.27 -17.82 13.50
CA LEU A 13 25.41 -16.47 14.08
C LEU A 13 26.69 -16.33 14.92
N PHE A 14 27.05 -17.36 15.69
CA PHE A 14 28.27 -17.35 16.51
C PHE A 14 29.55 -17.35 15.65
N VAL A 15 29.54 -18.10 14.55
CA VAL A 15 30.67 -18.17 13.60
C VAL A 15 30.83 -16.83 12.86
N GLU A 16 29.72 -16.26 12.37
CA GLU A 16 29.70 -14.97 11.67
C GLU A 16 29.98 -13.77 12.59
N LYS A 17 30.01 -13.99 13.91
CA LYS A 17 30.11 -12.97 14.97
C LYS A 17 28.93 -12.00 14.98
N ASP A 18 27.79 -12.41 14.43
CA ASP A 18 26.57 -11.62 14.35
C ASP A 18 25.65 -11.95 15.52
N MET A 19 26.12 -11.63 16.72
CA MET A 19 25.34 -11.76 17.94
C MET A 19 25.81 -10.76 18.99
N ASP A 20 24.89 -10.40 19.86
CA ASP A 20 25.13 -9.51 20.99
C ASP A 20 26.01 -10.19 22.04
N GLU A 21 26.75 -9.37 22.79
CA GLU A 21 27.75 -9.82 23.75
C GLU A 21 27.22 -10.75 24.86
N PRO A 22 26.03 -10.53 25.48
CA PRO A 22 25.55 -11.43 26.53
C PRO A 22 25.18 -12.81 25.99
N THR A 23 24.59 -12.88 24.79
CA THR A 23 24.28 -14.14 24.11
C THR A 23 25.57 -14.89 23.76
N ARG A 24 26.57 -14.18 23.23
CA ARG A 24 27.89 -14.76 22.95
C ARG A 24 28.53 -15.39 24.21
N ALA A 25 28.51 -14.68 25.34
CA ALA A 25 29.06 -15.17 26.60
C ALA A 25 28.33 -16.44 27.10
N ALA A 26 27.01 -16.51 26.95
CA ALA A 26 26.23 -17.70 27.29
C ALA A 26 26.59 -18.90 26.39
N LEU A 27 26.78 -18.68 25.08
CA LEU A 27 27.22 -19.70 24.14
C LEU A 27 28.64 -20.17 24.45
N ASP A 28 29.56 -19.27 24.79
CA ASP A 28 30.92 -19.62 25.19
C ASP A 28 30.94 -20.52 26.43
N ALA A 29 30.10 -20.20 27.43
CA ALA A 29 29.93 -21.05 28.61
C ALA A 29 29.40 -22.45 28.23
N HIS A 30 28.45 -22.53 27.29
CA HIS A 30 27.95 -23.81 26.77
C HIS A 30 29.05 -24.58 26.01
N LEU A 31 29.83 -23.92 25.15
CA LEU A 31 30.92 -24.53 24.38
C LEU A 31 32.07 -25.01 25.27
N ALA A 32 32.26 -24.39 26.45
CA ALA A 32 33.19 -24.85 27.47
C ALA A 32 32.75 -26.21 28.08
N ALA A 33 31.44 -26.42 28.24
CA ALA A 33 30.88 -27.64 28.83
C ALA A 33 30.55 -28.76 27.82
N CYS A 34 30.17 -28.42 26.57
CA CYS A 34 29.66 -29.38 25.59
C CYS A 34 30.67 -29.67 24.45
N PRO A 35 31.32 -30.86 24.42
CA PRO A 35 32.30 -31.20 23.38
C PRO A 35 31.68 -31.36 21.99
N MET A 36 30.41 -31.79 21.90
CA MET A 36 29.73 -31.96 20.62
C MET A 36 29.45 -30.62 19.92
N CYS A 37 28.89 -29.64 20.65
CA CYS A 37 28.66 -28.30 20.12
C CYS A 37 29.99 -27.61 19.75
N ARG A 38 31.06 -27.82 20.54
CA ARG A 38 32.41 -27.36 20.20
C ARG A 38 32.92 -27.96 18.89
N GLY A 39 32.73 -29.27 18.67
CA GLY A 39 33.09 -29.94 17.43
C GLY A 39 32.35 -29.38 16.22
N ARG A 40 31.06 -29.04 16.38
CA ARG A 40 30.23 -28.42 15.35
C ARG A 40 30.72 -27.01 14.98
N VAL A 41 30.91 -26.12 15.97
CA VAL A 41 31.46 -24.79 15.76
C VAL A 41 32.85 -24.86 15.11
N ALA A 42 33.72 -25.77 15.55
CA ALA A 42 35.05 -25.94 14.96
C ALA A 42 35.00 -26.44 13.50
N ARG A 43 34.01 -27.24 13.13
CA ARG A 43 33.78 -27.63 11.73
C ARG A 43 33.31 -26.44 10.91
N ASP A 44 32.34 -25.69 11.40
CA ASP A 44 31.73 -24.60 10.62
C ASP A 44 32.71 -23.41 10.49
N LYS A 45 33.52 -23.11 11.52
CA LYS A 45 34.67 -22.19 11.43
C LYS A 45 35.71 -22.60 10.38
N ARG A 46 35.98 -23.91 10.23
CA ARG A 46 36.90 -24.42 9.20
C ARG A 46 36.33 -24.26 7.79
N VAL A 47 35.01 -24.47 7.64
CA VAL A 47 34.33 -24.20 6.36
C VAL A 47 34.41 -22.71 6.04
N GLU A 48 34.08 -21.85 7.00
CA GLU A 48 34.14 -20.40 6.83
C GLU A 48 35.57 -19.93 6.50
N SER A 49 36.60 -20.43 7.20
CA SER A 49 37.99 -20.09 6.90
C SER A 49 38.39 -20.52 5.49
N THR A 50 38.00 -21.74 5.08
CA THR A 50 38.24 -22.25 3.73
C THR A 50 37.58 -21.35 2.68
N LEU A 51 36.33 -20.93 2.90
CA LEU A 51 35.62 -20.00 2.01
C LEU A 51 36.28 -18.61 1.96
N ARG A 52 36.83 -18.13 3.09
CA ARG A 52 37.56 -16.86 3.15
C ARG A 52 38.91 -16.90 2.43
N GLU A 53 39.56 -18.07 2.40
CA GLU A 53 40.82 -18.32 1.70
C GLU A 53 40.65 -18.51 0.18
N MET A 54 39.43 -18.82 -0.28
CA MET A 54 39.18 -18.94 -1.72
C MET A 54 39.55 -17.64 -2.45
N PRO A 55 40.24 -17.73 -3.60
CA PRO A 55 40.58 -16.56 -4.41
C PRO A 55 39.32 -15.77 -4.76
N ARG A 56 39.22 -14.55 -4.22
CA ARG A 56 38.13 -13.64 -4.60
C ARG A 56 38.35 -13.21 -6.03
N THR A 57 37.39 -13.51 -6.91
CA THR A 57 37.36 -12.93 -8.25
C THR A 57 37.25 -11.42 -8.12
N SER A 58 38.16 -10.68 -8.77
CA SER A 58 38.09 -9.22 -8.79
C SER A 58 36.75 -8.78 -9.38
N ALA A 59 36.02 -7.92 -8.66
CA ALA A 59 34.81 -7.32 -9.20
C ALA A 59 35.14 -6.55 -10.50
N PRO A 60 34.24 -6.54 -11.49
CA PRO A 60 34.37 -5.68 -12.65
C PRO A 60 34.58 -4.21 -12.25
N ARG A 61 35.46 -3.49 -12.96
CA ARG A 61 35.81 -2.10 -12.64
C ARG A 61 34.60 -1.14 -12.68
N ASP A 62 33.55 -1.51 -13.41
CA ASP A 62 32.31 -0.76 -13.60
C ASP A 62 31.20 -1.14 -12.60
N LEU A 63 31.41 -2.18 -11.77
CA LEU A 63 30.35 -2.68 -10.88
C LEU A 63 29.87 -1.63 -9.89
N SER A 64 30.79 -0.89 -9.26
CA SER A 64 30.44 0.17 -8.31
C SER A 64 29.63 1.27 -8.98
N ALA A 65 30.05 1.72 -10.17
CA ALA A 65 29.35 2.74 -10.95
C ALA A 65 27.93 2.29 -11.36
N ARG A 66 27.76 1.01 -11.71
CA ARG A 66 26.45 0.44 -12.04
C ARG A 66 25.53 0.37 -10.83
N ILE A 67 26.07 0.01 -9.67
CA ILE A 67 25.31 -0.04 -8.41
C ILE A 67 24.90 1.37 -7.99
N THR A 68 25.82 2.34 -8.02
CA THR A 68 25.49 3.74 -7.65
C THR A 68 24.46 4.33 -8.59
N ALA A 69 24.61 4.14 -9.90
CA ALA A 69 23.62 4.59 -10.87
C ALA A 69 22.25 3.95 -10.63
N ALA A 70 22.20 2.65 -10.35
CA ALA A 70 20.93 1.96 -10.03
C ALA A 70 20.30 2.47 -8.73
N VAL A 71 21.11 2.78 -7.70
CA VAL A 71 20.63 3.36 -6.43
C VAL A 71 20.13 4.79 -6.63
N GLU A 72 20.86 5.64 -7.35
CA GLU A 72 20.45 7.02 -7.64
C GLU A 72 19.15 7.08 -8.44
N LEU A 73 18.98 6.18 -9.42
CA LEU A 73 17.75 6.10 -10.21
C LEU A 73 16.54 5.69 -9.34
N ARG A 74 16.74 4.83 -8.34
CA ARG A 74 15.71 4.49 -7.35
C ARG A 74 15.40 5.64 -6.40
N VAL A 75 16.43 6.26 -5.84
CA VAL A 75 16.28 7.39 -4.90
C VAL A 75 15.59 8.58 -5.57
N SER A 76 15.94 8.89 -6.83
CA SER A 76 15.30 9.97 -7.58
C SER A 76 13.84 9.66 -7.90
N ALA A 77 13.50 8.41 -8.26
CA ALA A 77 12.11 7.99 -8.47
C ALA A 77 11.27 8.08 -7.18
N GLU A 78 11.82 7.63 -6.05
CA GLU A 78 11.16 7.74 -4.74
C GLU A 78 10.97 9.19 -4.31
N ARG A 79 11.98 10.03 -4.53
CA ARG A 79 11.90 11.47 -4.24
C ARG A 79 10.83 12.16 -5.07
N ALA A 80 10.79 11.91 -6.38
CA ALA A 80 9.76 12.44 -7.27
C ALA A 80 8.35 11.99 -6.87
N ARG A 81 8.19 10.75 -6.38
CA ARG A 81 6.92 10.25 -5.84
C ARG A 81 6.54 10.98 -4.55
N ARG A 82 7.49 11.17 -3.65
CA ARG A 82 7.29 11.86 -2.37
C ARG A 82 6.91 13.33 -2.54
N GLU A 83 7.48 14.00 -3.53
CA GLU A 83 7.15 15.39 -3.88
C GLU A 83 5.75 15.53 -4.48
N ARG A 84 5.21 14.49 -5.13
CA ARG A 84 3.84 14.49 -5.67
C ARG A 84 2.75 14.15 -4.64
N LEU A 85 3.08 13.43 -3.58
CA LEU A 85 2.13 13.06 -2.52
C LEU A 85 1.31 14.23 -1.94
N PRO A 86 1.90 15.38 -1.53
CA PRO A 86 1.10 16.47 -0.97
C PRO A 86 0.10 17.04 -1.97
N PHE A 87 0.48 17.14 -3.26
CA PHE A 87 -0.42 17.62 -4.30
C PHE A 87 -1.61 16.67 -4.49
N ILE A 88 -1.37 15.35 -4.49
CA ILE A 88 -2.44 14.35 -4.59
C ILE A 88 -3.36 14.45 -3.37
N VAL A 89 -2.82 14.55 -2.15
CA VAL A 89 -3.62 14.68 -0.92
C VAL A 89 -4.51 15.92 -0.97
N VAL A 90 -3.95 17.07 -1.36
CA VAL A 90 -4.71 18.32 -1.50
C VAL A 90 -5.81 18.19 -2.56
N ALA A 91 -5.49 17.60 -3.72
CA ALA A 91 -6.47 17.38 -4.79
C ALA A 91 -7.62 16.46 -4.34
N THR A 92 -7.32 15.38 -3.60
CA THR A 92 -8.34 14.47 -3.06
C THR A 92 -9.24 15.19 -2.05
N ILE A 93 -8.66 15.94 -1.11
CA ILE A 93 -9.45 16.72 -0.13
C ILE A 93 -10.36 17.72 -0.84
N PHE A 94 -9.81 18.47 -1.80
CA PHE A 94 -10.56 19.45 -2.58
C PHE A 94 -11.71 18.80 -3.37
N SER A 95 -11.46 17.65 -4.01
CA SER A 95 -12.48 16.91 -4.76
C SER A 95 -13.60 16.40 -3.85
N VAL A 96 -13.28 15.89 -2.66
CA VAL A 96 -14.27 15.48 -1.66
C VAL A 96 -15.12 16.67 -1.20
N LEU A 97 -14.50 17.81 -0.91
CA LEU A 97 -15.22 19.03 -0.52
C LEU A 97 -16.16 19.51 -1.62
N LEU A 98 -15.72 19.52 -2.88
CA LEU A 98 -16.58 19.86 -4.02
C LEU A 98 -17.74 18.87 -4.18
N SER A 99 -17.46 17.57 -4.04
CA SER A 99 -18.51 16.54 -4.13
C SER A 99 -19.57 16.72 -3.04
N VAL A 100 -19.15 17.07 -1.81
CA VAL A 100 -20.08 17.35 -0.70
C VAL A 100 -20.87 18.62 -0.99
N TRP A 101 -20.21 19.68 -1.46
CA TRP A 101 -20.88 20.94 -1.83
C TRP A 101 -21.95 20.72 -2.90
N PHE A 102 -21.60 20.06 -4.01
CA PHE A 102 -22.57 19.74 -5.07
C PHE A 102 -23.69 18.81 -4.60
N GLY A 103 -23.40 17.88 -3.70
CA GLY A 103 -24.43 17.03 -3.10
C GLY A 103 -25.43 17.84 -2.27
N LEU A 104 -24.97 18.87 -1.56
CA LEU A 104 -25.83 19.78 -0.81
C LEU A 104 -26.67 20.67 -1.73
N GLU A 105 -26.07 21.26 -2.77
CA GLU A 105 -26.80 22.04 -3.79
C GLU A 105 -27.86 21.20 -4.50
N MET A 106 -27.54 19.95 -4.84
CA MET A 106 -28.51 19.00 -5.41
C MET A 106 -29.69 18.80 -4.45
N LEU A 107 -29.42 18.60 -3.16
CA LEU A 107 -30.47 18.39 -2.16
C LEU A 107 -31.39 19.62 -2.02
N VAL A 108 -30.82 20.82 -2.08
CA VAL A 108 -31.58 22.09 -2.09
C VAL A 108 -32.43 22.20 -3.36
N ALA A 109 -31.84 21.96 -4.54
CA ALA A 109 -32.58 22.00 -5.81
C ALA A 109 -33.76 21.01 -5.85
N PHE A 110 -33.59 19.81 -5.28
CA PHE A 110 -34.69 18.84 -5.14
C PHE A 110 -35.82 19.34 -4.23
N GLN A 111 -35.51 20.11 -3.19
CA GLN A 111 -36.51 20.73 -2.33
C GLN A 111 -37.23 21.87 -3.06
N GLU A 112 -36.50 22.75 -3.75
CA GLU A 112 -37.06 23.90 -4.46
C GLU A 112 -37.94 23.50 -5.65
N ASN A 113 -37.60 22.42 -6.35
CA ASN A 113 -38.36 21.91 -7.49
C ASN A 113 -39.60 21.09 -7.10
N GLY A 114 -39.93 21.00 -5.81
CA GLY A 114 -41.11 20.26 -5.33
C GLY A 114 -41.02 18.74 -5.56
N ALA A 115 -39.82 18.20 -5.80
CA ALA A 115 -39.65 16.78 -6.08
C ALA A 115 -40.05 15.93 -4.87
N LEU A 116 -39.79 16.40 -3.64
CA LEU A 116 -40.25 15.72 -2.41
C LEU A 116 -41.78 15.65 -2.33
N ASP A 117 -42.46 16.74 -2.70
CA ASP A 117 -43.93 16.79 -2.72
C ASP A 117 -44.49 15.87 -3.81
N PHE A 118 -43.84 15.81 -4.98
CA PHE A 118 -44.16 14.85 -6.02
C PHE A 118 -44.03 13.41 -5.52
N PHE A 119 -42.90 13.04 -4.89
CA PHE A 119 -42.73 11.69 -4.33
C PHE A 119 -43.77 11.38 -3.24
N ALA A 120 -44.12 12.34 -2.39
CA ALA A 120 -45.18 12.19 -1.40
C ALA A 120 -46.54 11.97 -2.06
N LEU A 121 -46.85 12.68 -3.16
CA LEU A 121 -48.07 12.50 -3.93
C LEU A 121 -48.13 11.09 -4.55
N VAL A 122 -47.03 10.64 -5.17
CA VAL A 122 -46.92 9.30 -5.76
C VAL A 122 -47.10 8.21 -4.70
N ALA A 123 -46.46 8.37 -3.53
CA ALA A 123 -46.56 7.40 -2.45
C ALA A 123 -47.97 7.30 -1.85
N ASN A 124 -48.69 8.42 -1.77
CA ASN A 124 -50.02 8.46 -1.16
C ASN A 124 -51.17 8.20 -2.16
N GLN A 125 -50.98 8.46 -3.46
CA GLN A 125 -52.03 8.37 -4.49
C GLN A 125 -51.51 7.72 -5.80
N PRO A 126 -51.16 6.43 -5.80
CA PRO A 126 -50.63 5.77 -6.99
C PRO A 126 -51.62 5.70 -8.16
N GLU A 127 -52.93 5.78 -7.88
CA GLU A 127 -54.01 5.73 -8.88
C GLU A 127 -53.98 6.93 -9.84
N VAL A 128 -53.51 8.10 -9.41
CA VAL A 128 -53.40 9.29 -10.26
C VAL A 128 -52.34 9.07 -11.36
N PHE A 129 -51.31 8.29 -11.06
CA PHE A 129 -50.23 8.00 -11.99
C PHE A 129 -50.65 7.08 -13.13
N SER A 130 -51.59 6.16 -12.89
CA SER A 130 -52.11 5.28 -13.93
C SER A 130 -53.10 6.01 -14.84
N ALA A 131 -53.84 6.99 -14.31
CA ALA A 131 -54.77 7.81 -15.08
C ALA A 131 -54.07 8.87 -15.96
N TYR A 132 -52.94 9.43 -15.50
CA TYR A 132 -52.25 10.55 -16.15
C TYR A 132 -50.75 10.28 -16.36
N SER A 133 -50.42 9.15 -16.97
CA SER A 133 -49.02 8.71 -17.10
C SER A 133 -48.12 9.66 -17.91
N THR A 134 -48.65 10.31 -18.94
CA THR A 134 -47.86 11.26 -19.77
C THR A 134 -47.51 12.53 -19.02
N ASP A 135 -48.47 13.12 -18.32
CA ASP A 135 -48.28 14.38 -17.59
C ASP A 135 -47.38 14.15 -16.37
N ALA A 136 -47.50 12.99 -15.74
CA ALA A 136 -46.64 12.59 -14.64
C ALA A 136 -45.17 12.41 -15.07
N VAL A 137 -44.92 11.89 -16.28
CA VAL A 137 -43.55 11.78 -16.83
C VAL A 137 -42.97 13.16 -17.15
N PHE A 138 -43.75 14.08 -17.72
CA PHE A 138 -43.28 15.44 -17.97
C PHE A 138 -42.96 16.19 -16.67
N ALA A 139 -43.84 16.12 -15.67
CA ALA A 139 -43.60 16.69 -14.35
C ALA A 139 -42.35 16.10 -13.69
N LEU A 140 -42.14 14.78 -13.84
CA LEU A 140 -40.93 14.13 -13.34
C LEU A 140 -39.67 14.67 -14.03
N ILE A 141 -39.69 14.80 -15.36
CA ILE A 141 -38.54 15.33 -16.12
C ILE A 141 -38.25 16.78 -15.74
N GLU A 142 -39.28 17.60 -15.54
CA GLU A 142 -39.15 19.02 -15.14
C GLU A 142 -38.64 19.16 -13.70
N SER A 143 -39.03 18.25 -12.80
CA SER A 143 -38.57 18.26 -11.41
C SER A 143 -37.11 17.80 -11.21
N LEU A 144 -36.52 17.13 -12.21
CA LEU A 144 -35.18 16.55 -12.10
C LEU A 144 -34.10 17.61 -12.42
N PRO A 145 -33.22 17.95 -11.46
CA PRO A 145 -32.08 18.84 -11.71
C PRO A 145 -30.98 18.10 -12.49
N LEU A 146 -31.20 17.88 -13.80
CA LEU A 146 -30.34 17.06 -14.65
C LEU A 146 -28.88 17.57 -14.71
N ALA A 147 -28.67 18.88 -14.67
CA ALA A 147 -27.34 19.47 -14.72
C ALA A 147 -26.54 19.13 -13.45
N GLU A 148 -27.18 19.21 -12.30
CA GLU A 148 -26.64 18.91 -10.97
C GLU A 148 -26.32 17.42 -10.84
N ILE A 149 -27.20 16.55 -11.36
CA ILE A 149 -26.97 15.11 -11.42
C ILE A 149 -25.74 14.79 -12.28
N VAL A 150 -25.61 15.39 -13.46
CA VAL A 150 -24.44 15.17 -14.33
C VAL A 150 -23.17 15.64 -13.64
N LEU A 151 -23.19 16.81 -13.00
CA LEU A 151 -22.02 17.39 -12.36
C LEU A 151 -21.59 16.59 -11.11
N THR A 152 -22.54 16.12 -10.30
CA THR A 152 -22.25 15.23 -9.15
C THR A 152 -21.64 13.90 -9.59
N VAL A 153 -22.13 13.29 -10.68
CA VAL A 153 -21.54 12.06 -11.25
C VAL A 153 -20.10 12.31 -11.71
N PHE A 154 -19.85 13.41 -12.42
CA PHE A 154 -18.48 13.77 -12.83
C PHE A 154 -17.56 13.99 -11.62
N ALA A 155 -18.03 14.67 -10.57
CA ALA A 155 -17.25 14.86 -9.34
C ALA A 155 -16.97 13.53 -8.63
N MET A 156 -17.93 12.61 -8.57
CA MET A 156 -17.74 11.28 -7.98
C MET A 156 -16.71 10.45 -8.76
N LEU A 157 -16.73 10.53 -10.09
CA LEU A 157 -15.74 9.85 -10.95
C LEU A 157 -14.32 10.40 -10.75
N THR A 158 -14.15 11.72 -10.61
CA THR A 158 -12.82 12.29 -10.34
C THR A 158 -12.29 11.86 -8.98
N VAL A 159 -13.13 11.79 -7.94
CA VAL A 159 -12.77 11.22 -6.63
C VAL A 159 -12.33 9.76 -6.78
N LEU A 160 -13.07 8.95 -7.54
CA LEU A 160 -12.75 7.53 -7.75
C LEU A 160 -11.40 7.34 -8.43
N VAL A 161 -11.11 8.12 -9.48
CA VAL A 161 -9.82 8.07 -10.18
C VAL A 161 -8.67 8.49 -9.27
N LEU A 162 -8.85 9.55 -8.47
CA LEU A 162 -7.84 9.98 -7.50
C LEU A 162 -7.62 8.94 -6.40
N ALA A 163 -8.69 8.27 -5.94
CA ALA A 163 -8.59 7.19 -4.97
C ALA A 163 -7.81 5.99 -5.53
N GLN A 164 -8.04 5.62 -6.80
CA GLN A 164 -7.27 4.57 -7.47
C GLN A 164 -5.78 4.93 -7.57
N GLN A 165 -5.46 6.15 -7.97
CA GLN A 165 -4.08 6.65 -7.99
C GLN A 165 -3.43 6.59 -6.60
N TRP A 166 -4.22 6.81 -5.53
CA TRP A 166 -3.77 6.70 -4.16
C TRP A 166 -3.46 5.26 -3.75
N VAL A 167 -4.28 4.30 -4.16
CA VAL A 167 -4.06 2.87 -3.91
C VAL A 167 -2.78 2.39 -4.60
N ASP A 168 -2.57 2.77 -5.86
CA ASP A 168 -1.34 2.47 -6.60
C ASP A 168 -0.11 3.18 -6.01
N ALA A 169 -0.31 4.35 -5.40
CA ALA A 169 0.74 5.06 -4.66
C ALA A 169 1.06 4.39 -3.30
N ALA A 170 0.05 3.86 -2.60
CA ALA A 170 0.18 3.34 -1.25
C ALA A 170 0.65 1.88 -1.21
N LEU A 171 0.33 1.07 -2.22
CA LEU A 171 0.77 -0.32 -2.33
C LEU A 171 2.07 -0.38 -3.15
N PRO A 172 3.26 -0.41 -2.52
CA PRO A 172 4.49 -0.64 -3.25
C PRO A 172 4.37 -1.99 -3.96
N ASN A 173 4.53 -1.95 -5.29
CA ASN A 173 4.27 -3.04 -6.21
C ASN A 173 4.93 -4.34 -5.72
N ARG A 174 4.13 -5.23 -5.09
CA ARG A 174 4.62 -6.51 -4.52
C ARG A 174 5.20 -7.45 -5.58
N SER A 175 4.99 -7.15 -6.86
CA SER A 175 5.58 -7.89 -7.99
C SER A 175 7.11 -7.92 -7.95
N PHE A 176 7.77 -6.95 -7.31
CA PHE A 176 9.23 -6.92 -7.16
C PHE A 176 9.79 -8.06 -6.31
N TYR A 177 9.03 -8.59 -5.34
CA TYR A 177 9.47 -9.75 -4.55
C TYR A 177 9.29 -11.08 -5.28
N ARG A 178 8.55 -11.11 -6.41
CA ARG A 178 8.19 -12.35 -7.10
C ARG A 178 9.17 -12.76 -8.20
N ASN A 179 9.94 -11.84 -8.77
CA ASN A 179 10.87 -12.11 -9.90
C ASN A 179 12.37 -12.13 -9.49
N GLY A 180 12.66 -12.15 -8.19
CA GLY A 180 14.03 -12.20 -7.66
C GLY A 180 14.58 -13.62 -7.40
N ARG A 181 13.97 -14.66 -7.97
CA ARG A 181 14.46 -16.05 -7.89
C ARG A 181 14.74 -16.60 -9.29
#